data_AF-A0A6U2F8N5-F1
#
_entry.id   AF-A0A6U2F8N5-F1
#
_cell.length_a   1.000
_cell.length_b   1.000
_cell.length_c   1.000
_cell.angle_alpha   90.00
_cell.angle_beta   90.00
_cell.angle_gamma   90.00
#
_symmetry.space_group_name_H-M   'P 1'
#
loop_
_entity.id
_entity.type
_entity.pdbx_description
1 polymer ?
#
loop_
_entity_poly.entity_id
_entity_poly.type
_entity_poly.pdbx_seq_one_letter_code
_entity_poly.pdbx_strand_id
1 'polypeptide(L)'
;MSLQATLLGGAAAASYLKYVGKVPLSASDVSALPLDGKIAAYTVVGSGLVLGANFLEYLVYGPNGSGPISRVVDFIHTALGQENRRKIVVNDWIEEYNRLHKAEDASERNSMYASLVNHYYELATLFYEVGWCPSFHFAYRMLGESFSESIRRHEYYLAGFLGLAPGSKVLDVGCGIGGPYRNIARFTKWDITGVTINEYQVNRANTLCKQQGLDKVCRSVQGDFMKLSTMFPKESFDGVYAIEATCHAPERRGVYGEIFKVMKPGAIFACYEWCLTDKYDGSALHKKYKKQIEEGDGLPDLCHTSEVSAALKDCGFEVLHTRDMASDANQDTPWYITMTAGYNPLSQRFQFNPFGMFITVWGLRLLEFLFLVPSGTSKVQIMLQQAALGLAGGGVTGCFTPMYLTVCRKPGGKK
;
A
#
# COMPACT_ATOMS: atom_id res chain seq x y z
N MET A 1 -31.64 6.98 27.07
CA MET A 1 -32.52 5.87 26.67
C MET A 1 -33.41 6.38 25.55
N SER A 2 -33.62 5.76 24.40
CA SER A 2 -33.14 4.51 23.77
C SER A 2 -33.78 4.47 22.37
N LEU A 3 -33.08 3.87 21.40
CA LEU A 3 -33.62 3.24 20.18
C LEU A 3 -34.56 4.07 19.28
N GLN A 4 -34.02 4.50 18.13
CA GLN A 4 -34.67 4.26 16.82
C GLN A 4 -33.60 4.28 15.71
N ALA A 5 -32.65 3.35 15.83
CA ALA A 5 -31.67 2.97 14.81
C ALA A 5 -32.09 1.66 14.11
N THR A 6 -33.39 1.36 14.08
CA THR A 6 -33.89 0.07 13.62
C THR A 6 -35.03 0.32 12.65
N LEU A 7 -34.77 0.24 11.33
CA LEU A 7 -35.68 -0.40 10.36
C LEU A 7 -35.21 -0.38 8.89
N LEU A 8 -34.16 0.35 8.50
CA LEU A 8 -33.71 0.36 7.08
C LEU A 8 -32.48 -0.53 6.77
N GLY A 9 -31.80 -1.08 7.78
CA GLY A 9 -30.61 -1.94 7.58
C GLY A 9 -30.88 -3.45 7.58
N GLY A 10 -32.04 -3.91 8.06
CA GLY A 10 -32.28 -5.33 8.32
C GLY A 10 -32.85 -6.11 7.14
N ALA A 11 -33.81 -5.53 6.40
CA ALA A 11 -34.55 -6.26 5.36
C ALA A 11 -33.73 -6.47 4.07
N ALA A 12 -32.87 -5.52 3.70
CA ALA A 12 -32.00 -5.62 2.53
C ALA A 12 -30.84 -6.61 2.78
N ALA A 13 -30.24 -6.57 3.98
CA ALA A 13 -29.17 -7.49 4.37
C ALA A 13 -29.65 -8.94 4.58
N ALA A 14 -30.84 -9.13 5.17
CA ALA A 14 -31.43 -10.45 5.37
C ALA A 14 -31.90 -11.10 4.05
N SER A 15 -32.39 -10.30 3.10
CA SER A 15 -32.73 -10.79 1.76
C SER A 15 -31.47 -11.18 0.96
N TYR A 16 -30.38 -10.41 1.08
CA TYR A 16 -29.10 -10.74 0.46
C TYR A 16 -28.49 -12.04 1.05
N LEU A 17 -28.45 -12.17 2.38
CA LEU A 17 -27.90 -13.37 3.03
C LEU A 17 -28.71 -14.65 2.77
N LYS A 18 -30.03 -14.55 2.58
CA LYS A 18 -30.88 -15.69 2.21
C LYS A 18 -30.61 -16.19 0.78
N TYR A 19 -29.99 -15.36 -0.07
CA TYR A 19 -29.68 -15.67 -1.47
C TYR A 19 -28.21 -16.04 -1.74
N VAL A 20 -27.25 -15.58 -0.91
CA VAL A 20 -25.80 -15.81 -1.10
C VAL A 20 -25.38 -17.27 -0.86
N GLY A 21 -26.27 -18.12 -0.33
CA GLY A 21 -26.07 -19.58 -0.30
C GLY A 21 -26.04 -20.24 -1.70
N LYS A 22 -26.27 -19.48 -2.77
CA LYS A 22 -26.11 -19.93 -4.16
C LYS A 22 -25.41 -18.83 -4.97
N VAL A 23 -24.23 -19.14 -5.50
CA VAL A 23 -23.56 -18.33 -6.54
C VAL A 23 -24.09 -18.75 -7.91
N PRO A 24 -24.19 -17.89 -8.94
CA PRO A 24 -24.45 -16.44 -8.96
C PRO A 24 -25.93 -16.12 -9.26
N LEU A 25 -26.37 -14.90 -8.95
CA LEU A 25 -27.69 -14.40 -9.39
C LEU A 25 -27.73 -14.30 -10.92
N SER A 26 -28.77 -14.84 -11.54
CA SER A 26 -28.98 -14.73 -12.98
C SER A 26 -29.39 -13.29 -13.37
N ALA A 27 -29.24 -12.91 -14.63
CA ALA A 27 -29.69 -11.61 -15.13
C ALA A 27 -31.20 -11.36 -14.89
N SER A 28 -31.99 -12.44 -14.86
CA SER A 28 -33.41 -12.41 -14.48
C SER A 28 -33.64 -12.13 -13.00
N ASP A 29 -32.75 -12.59 -12.11
CA ASP A 29 -32.88 -12.33 -10.67
C ASP A 29 -32.56 -10.87 -10.33
N VAL A 30 -31.57 -10.28 -11.01
CA VAL A 30 -31.21 -8.86 -10.84
C VAL A 30 -32.30 -7.95 -11.39
N SER A 31 -32.91 -8.29 -12.53
CA SER A 31 -33.96 -7.47 -13.14
C SER A 31 -35.26 -7.44 -12.33
N ALA A 32 -35.47 -8.42 -11.44
CA ALA A 32 -36.62 -8.49 -10.53
C ALA A 32 -36.46 -7.66 -9.24
N LEU A 33 -35.26 -7.17 -8.92
CA LEU A 33 -35.04 -6.33 -7.74
C LEU A 33 -35.72 -4.95 -7.91
N PRO A 34 -36.14 -4.27 -6.84
CA PRO A 34 -36.45 -2.84 -6.90
C PRO A 34 -35.20 -2.02 -7.28
N LEU A 35 -35.38 -0.78 -7.76
CA LEU A 35 -34.32 0.02 -8.40
C LEU A 35 -33.08 0.20 -7.49
N ASP A 36 -33.29 0.43 -6.20
CA ASP A 36 -32.27 0.47 -5.16
C ASP A 36 -31.52 -0.87 -5.01
N GLY A 37 -32.24 -1.99 -5.06
CA GLY A 37 -31.66 -3.34 -5.06
C GLY A 37 -30.87 -3.64 -6.33
N LYS A 38 -31.32 -3.17 -7.50
CA LYS A 38 -30.58 -3.25 -8.77
C LYS A 38 -29.29 -2.45 -8.69
N ILE A 39 -29.37 -1.20 -8.24
CA ILE A 39 -28.19 -0.33 -8.07
C ILE A 39 -27.22 -0.99 -7.11
N ALA A 40 -27.66 -1.49 -5.95
CA ALA A 40 -26.80 -2.19 -5.00
C ALA A 40 -26.18 -3.46 -5.61
N ALA A 41 -26.95 -4.28 -6.34
CA ALA A 41 -26.44 -5.50 -6.97
C ALA A 41 -25.42 -5.22 -8.09
N TYR A 42 -25.72 -4.27 -8.98
CA TYR A 42 -24.79 -3.85 -10.04
C TYR A 42 -23.56 -3.16 -9.48
N THR A 43 -23.70 -2.43 -8.37
CA THR A 43 -22.57 -1.82 -7.66
C THR A 43 -21.73 -2.91 -6.99
N VAL A 44 -22.31 -3.89 -6.29
CA VAL A 44 -21.57 -5.00 -5.67
C VAL A 44 -20.86 -5.87 -6.70
N VAL A 45 -21.52 -6.21 -7.81
CA VAL A 45 -20.94 -7.00 -8.90
C VAL A 45 -19.89 -6.17 -9.64
N GLY A 46 -20.17 -4.91 -9.96
CA GLY A 46 -19.24 -3.99 -10.58
C GLY A 46 -18.00 -3.75 -9.72
N SER A 47 -18.18 -3.41 -8.44
CA SER A 47 -17.10 -3.22 -7.48
C SER A 47 -16.35 -4.51 -7.18
N GLY A 48 -17.01 -5.66 -7.08
CA GLY A 48 -16.36 -6.95 -6.88
C GLY A 48 -15.48 -7.38 -8.06
N LEU A 49 -15.89 -7.01 -9.28
CA LEU A 49 -15.08 -7.19 -10.49
C LEU A 49 -13.94 -6.16 -10.57
N VAL A 50 -14.20 -4.91 -10.18
CA VAL A 50 -13.23 -3.79 -10.17
C VAL A 50 -12.13 -3.95 -9.12
N LEU A 51 -12.45 -4.50 -7.94
CA LEU A 51 -11.56 -4.55 -6.78
C LEU A 51 -10.81 -5.88 -6.63
N GLY A 52 -11.04 -6.82 -7.56
CA GLY A 52 -10.39 -8.14 -7.58
C GLY A 52 -10.89 -9.10 -6.50
N ALA A 53 -10.58 -10.39 -6.63
CA ALA A 53 -11.23 -11.42 -5.82
C ALA A 53 -10.73 -11.61 -4.38
N ASN A 54 -9.81 -10.75 -3.89
CA ASN A 54 -9.75 -10.54 -2.45
C ASN A 54 -11.09 -10.04 -1.93
N PHE A 55 -11.95 -9.45 -2.77
CA PHE A 55 -13.34 -9.17 -2.44
C PHE A 55 -14.03 -10.37 -1.77
N LEU A 56 -14.01 -11.60 -2.33
CA LEU A 56 -14.70 -12.77 -1.75
C LEU A 56 -14.12 -13.27 -0.42
N GLU A 57 -12.80 -13.29 -0.27
CA GLU A 57 -12.18 -13.61 1.03
C GLU A 57 -12.47 -12.48 2.04
N TYR A 58 -12.47 -11.23 1.59
CA TYR A 58 -12.84 -10.03 2.33
C TYR A 58 -14.35 -10.02 2.66
N LEU A 59 -15.21 -10.61 1.81
CA LEU A 59 -16.66 -10.81 1.98
C LEU A 59 -16.96 -11.77 3.12
N VAL A 60 -16.10 -12.79 3.27
CA VAL A 60 -16.27 -13.89 4.23
C VAL A 60 -15.52 -13.61 5.54
N TYR A 61 -14.34 -13.00 5.50
CA TYR A 61 -13.39 -12.94 6.63
C TYR A 61 -12.94 -11.54 7.06
N GLY A 62 -13.36 -10.48 6.38
CA GLY A 62 -12.70 -9.19 6.60
C GLY A 62 -12.77 -8.66 8.04
N PRO A 63 -11.87 -7.72 8.38
CA PRO A 63 -11.30 -7.56 9.72
C PRO A 63 -12.30 -7.19 10.83
N ASN A 64 -13.51 -6.75 10.47
CA ASN A 64 -14.55 -6.27 11.38
C ASN A 64 -15.93 -6.92 11.16
N GLY A 65 -16.03 -8.01 10.38
CA GLY A 65 -17.32 -8.71 10.15
C GLY A 65 -18.37 -7.91 9.36
N SER A 66 -18.00 -6.81 8.70
CA SER A 66 -18.89 -6.06 7.82
C SER A 66 -19.07 -6.77 6.47
N GLY A 67 -20.30 -6.85 5.97
CA GLY A 67 -20.62 -7.59 4.76
C GLY A 67 -20.13 -6.93 3.44
N PRO A 68 -20.29 -7.63 2.31
CA PRO A 68 -19.88 -7.17 0.96
C PRO A 68 -20.39 -5.79 0.57
N ILE A 69 -21.69 -5.59 0.76
CA ILE A 69 -22.39 -4.36 0.37
C ILE A 69 -21.87 -3.19 1.19
N SER A 70 -21.73 -3.35 2.50
CA SER A 70 -21.28 -2.25 3.38
C SER A 70 -19.92 -1.71 2.96
N ARG A 71 -18.99 -2.55 2.49
CA ARG A 71 -17.65 -2.07 2.11
C ARG A 71 -17.60 -1.43 0.73
N VAL A 72 -18.44 -1.86 -0.20
CA VAL A 72 -18.64 -1.17 -1.48
C VAL A 72 -19.25 0.22 -1.23
N VAL A 73 -20.23 0.28 -0.34
CA VAL A 73 -20.82 1.53 0.12
C VAL A 73 -19.79 2.40 0.83
N ASP A 74 -18.94 1.84 1.68
CA ASP A 74 -17.83 2.54 2.33
C ASP A 74 -16.82 3.07 1.32
N PHE A 75 -16.47 2.29 0.28
CA PHE A 75 -15.58 2.73 -0.81
C PHE A 75 -16.19 3.93 -1.55
N ILE A 76 -17.45 3.84 -1.96
CA ILE A 76 -18.15 4.93 -2.65
C ILE A 76 -18.25 6.18 -1.76
N HIS A 77 -18.68 6.02 -0.50
CA HIS A 77 -18.76 7.13 0.44
C HIS A 77 -17.39 7.76 0.71
N THR A 78 -16.34 6.96 0.78
CA THR A 78 -14.98 7.45 0.99
C THR A 78 -14.48 8.19 -0.24
N ALA A 79 -14.64 7.62 -1.44
CA ALA A 79 -14.25 8.21 -2.71
C ALA A 79 -14.96 9.56 -2.95
N LEU A 80 -16.29 9.61 -2.82
CA LEU A 80 -17.05 10.87 -2.93
C LEU A 80 -16.73 11.84 -1.78
N GLY A 81 -16.37 11.32 -0.63
CA GLY A 81 -15.96 12.10 0.53
C GLY A 81 -14.58 12.74 0.41
N GLN A 82 -13.71 12.24 -0.48
CA GLN A 82 -12.39 12.80 -0.76
C GLN A 82 -12.53 14.13 -1.50
N GLU A 83 -13.28 14.19 -2.61
CA GLU A 83 -13.47 15.43 -3.38
C GLU A 83 -14.12 16.53 -2.53
N ASN A 84 -15.22 16.20 -1.83
CA ASN A 84 -16.02 17.18 -1.10
C ASN A 84 -15.30 17.80 0.11
N ARG A 85 -14.49 17.02 0.84
CA ARG A 85 -13.82 17.51 2.05
C ARG A 85 -12.44 18.08 1.78
N ARG A 86 -11.77 17.65 0.71
CA ARG A 86 -10.34 17.97 0.47
C ARG A 86 -10.09 18.79 -0.77
N LYS A 87 -11.14 19.15 -1.53
CA LYS A 87 -11.03 19.92 -2.78
C LYS A 87 -10.08 19.28 -3.80
N ILE A 88 -9.97 17.95 -3.76
CA ILE A 88 -9.17 17.19 -4.72
C ILE A 88 -9.96 17.09 -6.01
N VAL A 89 -9.34 17.42 -7.14
CA VAL A 89 -9.86 17.13 -8.47
C VAL A 89 -9.02 16.00 -9.03
N VAL A 90 -9.54 14.76 -8.91
CA VAL A 90 -8.81 13.53 -9.26
C VAL A 90 -8.22 13.59 -10.67
N ASN A 91 -8.98 14.16 -11.60
CA ASN A 91 -8.54 14.32 -12.99
C ASN A 91 -7.33 15.24 -13.16
N ASP A 92 -7.27 16.35 -12.44
CA ASP A 92 -6.15 17.30 -12.54
C ASP A 92 -4.86 16.68 -11.98
N TRP A 93 -5.01 15.93 -10.87
CA TRP A 93 -3.88 15.29 -10.19
C TRP A 93 -3.27 14.17 -11.02
N ILE A 94 -4.10 13.33 -11.64
CA ILE A 94 -3.61 12.26 -12.53
C ILE A 94 -3.02 12.83 -13.83
N GLU A 95 -3.51 13.97 -14.32
CA GLU A 95 -2.92 14.64 -15.50
C GLU A 95 -1.54 15.22 -15.19
N GLU A 96 -1.38 15.91 -14.06
CA GLU A 96 -0.07 16.42 -13.63
C GLU A 96 0.91 15.28 -13.31
N TYR A 97 0.43 14.23 -12.63
CA TYR A 97 1.21 13.02 -12.37
C TYR A 97 1.73 12.38 -13.67
N ASN A 98 0.85 12.20 -14.66
CA ASN A 98 1.24 11.65 -15.96
C ASN A 98 2.17 12.58 -16.74
N ARG A 99 2.02 13.90 -16.61
CA ARG A 99 2.92 14.88 -17.24
C ARG A 99 4.35 14.73 -16.71
N LEU A 100 4.51 14.64 -15.39
CA LEU A 100 5.81 14.47 -14.72
C LEU A 100 6.52 13.18 -15.15
N HIS A 101 5.77 12.13 -15.49
CA HIS A 101 6.31 10.85 -15.97
C HIS A 101 6.56 10.79 -17.49
N LYS A 102 6.04 11.74 -18.28
CA LYS A 102 6.32 11.81 -19.73
C LYS A 102 7.72 12.30 -20.07
N ALA A 103 8.35 13.07 -19.18
CA ALA A 103 9.70 13.56 -19.38
C ALA A 103 10.73 12.41 -19.22
N GLU A 104 11.67 12.31 -20.16
CA GLU A 104 12.75 11.31 -20.08
C GLU A 104 13.72 11.60 -18.92
N ASP A 105 13.87 12.88 -18.55
CA ASP A 105 14.69 13.32 -17.42
C ASP A 105 13.90 13.23 -16.10
N ALA A 106 14.51 12.65 -15.08
CA ALA A 106 13.97 12.54 -13.72
C ALA A 106 14.12 13.84 -12.90
N SER A 107 14.89 14.83 -13.37
CA SER A 107 15.19 16.06 -12.63
C SER A 107 13.94 16.82 -12.15
N GLU A 108 12.94 17.00 -13.02
CA GLU A 108 11.69 17.67 -12.65
C GLU A 108 10.90 16.86 -11.61
N ARG A 109 10.79 15.54 -11.80
CA ARG A 109 10.14 14.63 -10.83
C ARG A 109 10.80 14.70 -9.47
N ASN A 110 12.13 14.70 -9.44
CA ASN A 110 12.92 14.80 -8.21
C ASN A 110 12.68 16.12 -7.49
N SER A 111 12.57 17.23 -8.24
CA SER A 111 12.29 18.55 -7.65
C SER A 111 10.87 18.66 -7.06
N MET A 112 9.92 17.92 -7.64
CA MET A 112 8.50 17.92 -7.25
C MET A 112 8.08 16.68 -6.45
N TYR A 113 9.02 15.84 -5.99
CA TYR A 113 8.72 14.51 -5.45
C TYR A 113 7.69 14.55 -4.31
N ALA A 114 7.76 15.53 -3.41
CA ALA A 114 6.83 15.68 -2.30
C ALA A 114 5.38 15.86 -2.79
N SER A 115 5.19 16.68 -3.82
CA SER A 115 3.89 16.87 -4.48
C SER A 115 3.46 15.61 -5.20
N LEU A 116 4.37 14.98 -5.96
CA LEU A 116 4.12 13.75 -6.71
C LEU A 116 3.64 12.60 -5.79
N VAL A 117 4.38 12.34 -4.73
CA VAL A 117 4.10 11.28 -3.75
C VAL A 117 2.79 11.58 -3.01
N ASN A 118 2.57 12.83 -2.60
CA ASN A 118 1.31 13.21 -1.95
C ASN A 118 0.11 13.02 -2.90
N HIS A 119 0.24 13.43 -4.17
CA HIS A 119 -0.79 13.24 -5.18
C HIS A 119 -1.08 11.77 -5.43
N TYR A 120 -0.02 10.98 -5.60
CA TYR A 120 -0.12 9.53 -5.75
C TYR A 120 -0.92 8.90 -4.60
N TYR A 121 -0.55 9.19 -3.35
CA TYR A 121 -1.19 8.56 -2.19
C TYR A 121 -2.60 9.08 -1.88
N GLU A 122 -2.99 10.30 -2.24
CA GLU A 122 -4.43 10.66 -2.17
C GLU A 122 -5.26 9.79 -3.12
N LEU A 123 -4.73 9.48 -4.30
CA LEU A 123 -5.42 8.67 -5.31
C LEU A 123 -5.40 7.18 -4.97
N ALA A 124 -4.23 6.64 -4.61
CA ALA A 124 -4.00 5.20 -4.50
C ALA A 124 -4.42 4.61 -3.14
N THR A 125 -4.40 5.38 -2.04
CA THR A 125 -4.61 4.84 -0.68
C THR A 125 -5.92 4.06 -0.54
N LEU A 126 -7.01 4.57 -1.13
CA LEU A 126 -8.31 3.89 -1.06
C LEU A 126 -8.31 2.57 -1.82
N PHE A 127 -7.67 2.53 -2.99
CA PHE A 127 -7.52 1.30 -3.78
C PHE A 127 -6.68 0.27 -3.03
N TYR A 128 -5.61 0.68 -2.36
CA TYR A 128 -4.79 -0.22 -1.58
C TYR A 128 -5.49 -0.74 -0.33
N GLU A 129 -6.19 0.12 0.42
CA GLU A 129 -6.91 -0.29 1.63
C GLU A 129 -7.98 -1.34 1.34
N VAL A 130 -8.62 -1.27 0.17
CA VAL A 130 -9.70 -2.18 -0.24
C VAL A 130 -9.21 -3.37 -1.07
N GLY A 131 -8.33 -3.14 -2.04
CA GLY A 131 -7.89 -4.15 -3.02
C GLY A 131 -6.62 -4.92 -2.62
N TRP A 132 -5.82 -4.37 -1.69
CA TRP A 132 -4.61 -5.02 -1.18
C TRP A 132 -4.84 -5.52 0.25
N CYS A 133 -4.49 -4.70 1.25
CA CYS A 133 -4.86 -4.85 2.66
C CYS A 133 -4.40 -3.58 3.40
N PRO A 134 -4.69 -3.40 4.70
CA PRO A 134 -4.26 -2.21 5.45
C PRO A 134 -2.74 -2.03 5.64
N SER A 135 -1.92 -2.99 5.20
CA SER A 135 -0.46 -2.92 5.14
C SER A 135 0.00 -2.89 3.68
N PHE A 136 0.44 -1.73 3.20
CA PHE A 136 0.76 -1.50 1.79
C PHE A 136 2.20 -1.90 1.47
N HIS A 137 2.50 -3.19 1.52
CA HIS A 137 3.81 -3.72 1.15
C HIS A 137 3.72 -5.15 0.64
N PHE A 138 4.82 -5.68 0.13
CA PHE A 138 4.93 -7.04 -0.34
C PHE A 138 5.49 -7.98 0.72
N ALA A 139 5.22 -9.26 0.52
CA ALA A 139 5.85 -10.36 1.22
C ALA A 139 5.82 -11.60 0.33
N TYR A 140 6.88 -12.40 0.35
CA TYR A 140 6.79 -13.74 -0.21
C TYR A 140 5.99 -14.63 0.75
N ARG A 141 5.37 -15.69 0.22
CA ARG A 141 4.59 -16.65 0.99
C ARG A 141 5.31 -17.97 1.15
N MET A 142 5.16 -18.58 2.32
CA MET A 142 5.50 -19.99 2.55
C MET A 142 4.34 -20.89 2.11
N LEU A 143 4.63 -22.17 1.86
CA LEU A 143 3.59 -23.16 1.51
C LEU A 143 2.56 -23.26 2.64
N GLY A 144 1.28 -23.11 2.30
CA GLY A 144 0.17 -23.12 3.27
C GLY A 144 -0.07 -21.79 3.99
N GLU A 145 0.75 -20.77 3.75
CA GLU A 145 0.59 -19.44 4.35
C GLU A 145 -0.40 -18.58 3.53
N SER A 146 -1.36 -17.97 4.21
CA SER A 146 -2.25 -16.98 3.60
C SER A 146 -1.49 -15.69 3.29
N PHE A 147 -2.07 -14.85 2.42
CA PHE A 147 -1.51 -13.53 2.13
C PHE A 147 -1.37 -12.67 3.40
N SER A 148 -2.42 -12.63 4.23
CA SER A 148 -2.40 -11.84 5.46
C SER A 148 -1.37 -12.33 6.48
N GLU A 149 -1.14 -13.64 6.58
CA GLU A 149 -0.10 -14.21 7.44
C GLU A 149 1.29 -13.84 6.94
N SER A 150 1.53 -13.92 5.62
CA SER A 150 2.84 -13.53 5.07
C SER A 150 3.21 -12.08 5.30
N ILE A 151 2.23 -11.17 5.17
CA ILE A 151 2.40 -9.74 5.43
C ILE A 151 2.83 -9.53 6.88
N ARG A 152 2.08 -10.09 7.84
CA ARG A 152 2.40 -9.98 9.27
C ARG A 152 3.74 -10.60 9.62
N ARG A 153 4.06 -11.79 9.07
CA ARG A 153 5.36 -12.42 9.28
C ARG A 153 6.49 -11.52 8.78
N HIS A 154 6.34 -10.88 7.62
CA HIS A 154 7.35 -10.01 7.04
C HIS A 154 7.60 -8.77 7.92
N GLU A 155 6.53 -8.16 8.45
CA GLU A 155 6.58 -7.06 9.42
C GLU A 155 7.28 -7.48 10.72
N TYR A 156 6.93 -8.65 11.28
CA TYR A 156 7.50 -9.16 12.53
C TYR A 156 8.97 -9.52 12.38
N TYR A 157 9.36 -10.07 11.23
CA TYR A 157 10.75 -10.39 10.93
C TYR A 157 11.60 -9.11 10.91
N LEU A 158 11.12 -8.04 10.29
CA LEU A 158 11.80 -6.74 10.29
C LEU A 158 11.93 -6.18 11.71
N ALA A 159 10.83 -6.16 12.46
CA ALA A 159 10.81 -5.67 13.84
C ALA A 159 11.77 -6.47 14.73
N GLY A 160 11.92 -7.78 14.51
CA GLY A 160 12.85 -8.64 15.24
C GLY A 160 14.30 -8.14 15.21
N PHE A 161 14.75 -7.53 14.10
CA PHE A 161 16.11 -6.98 13.98
C PHE A 161 16.38 -5.77 14.87
N LEU A 162 15.34 -5.03 15.28
CA LEU A 162 15.52 -3.88 16.16
C LEU A 162 15.94 -4.29 17.57
N GLY A 163 15.51 -5.48 18.05
CA GLY A 163 15.95 -6.04 19.33
C GLY A 163 15.63 -5.18 20.56
N LEU A 164 14.54 -4.40 20.51
CA LEU A 164 14.21 -3.39 21.53
C LEU A 164 13.26 -3.90 22.61
N ALA A 165 13.39 -3.32 23.81
CA ALA A 165 12.51 -3.61 24.93
C ALA A 165 11.12 -2.93 24.78
N PRO A 166 10.09 -3.42 25.49
CA PRO A 166 8.82 -2.71 25.62
C PRO A 166 9.01 -1.24 26.08
N GLY A 167 8.23 -0.32 25.52
CA GLY A 167 8.31 1.11 25.81
C GLY A 167 9.41 1.88 25.07
N SER A 168 10.27 1.21 24.28
CA SER A 168 11.21 1.89 23.39
C SER A 168 10.52 2.80 22.38
N LYS A 169 11.14 3.95 22.07
CA LYS A 169 10.66 4.91 21.07
C LYS A 169 11.12 4.49 19.70
N VAL A 170 10.17 4.24 18.79
CA VAL A 170 10.46 3.75 17.44
C VAL A 170 9.83 4.66 16.40
N LEU A 171 10.58 4.91 15.32
CA LEU A 171 10.09 5.67 14.17
C LEU A 171 9.77 4.71 13.01
N ASP A 172 8.57 4.83 12.46
CA ASP A 172 8.16 4.21 11.19
C ASP A 172 8.18 5.28 10.09
N VAL A 173 9.13 5.18 9.16
CA VAL A 173 9.37 6.15 8.10
C VAL A 173 8.56 5.75 6.87
N GLY A 174 7.53 6.54 6.54
CA GLY A 174 6.58 6.24 5.47
C GLY A 174 5.46 5.30 5.91
N CYS A 175 4.84 5.59 7.05
CA CYS A 175 3.95 4.65 7.74
C CYS A 175 2.62 4.33 7.03
N GLY A 176 2.29 5.04 5.94
CA GLY A 176 1.01 4.91 5.26
C GLY A 176 -0.18 5.09 6.23
N ILE A 177 -1.21 4.24 6.08
CA ILE A 177 -2.33 4.17 7.02
C ILE A 177 -2.02 3.37 8.31
N GLY A 178 -0.76 3.00 8.56
CA GLY A 178 -0.29 2.42 9.82
C GLY A 178 -0.57 0.94 10.05
N GLY A 179 -0.81 0.15 9.00
CA GLY A 179 -1.00 -1.31 9.12
C GLY A 179 0.18 -1.99 9.84
N PRO A 180 1.41 -1.84 9.33
CA PRO A 180 2.59 -2.48 9.90
C PRO A 180 2.84 -2.11 11.35
N TYR A 181 2.87 -0.82 11.69
CA TYR A 181 3.12 -0.43 13.07
C TYR A 181 2.04 -0.93 14.03
N ARG A 182 0.78 -1.06 13.60
CA ARG A 182 -0.28 -1.60 14.48
C ARG A 182 -0.10 -3.08 14.72
N ASN A 183 0.28 -3.83 13.68
CA ASN A 183 0.60 -5.25 13.82
C ASN A 183 1.80 -5.44 14.75
N ILE A 184 2.85 -4.62 14.60
CA ILE A 184 4.07 -4.67 15.40
C ILE A 184 3.80 -4.28 16.86
N ALA A 185 3.13 -3.15 17.11
CA ALA A 185 2.90 -2.64 18.46
C ALA A 185 2.09 -3.58 19.37
N ARG A 186 1.23 -4.42 18.79
CA ARG A 186 0.42 -5.41 19.53
C ARG A 186 1.27 -6.38 20.37
N PHE A 187 2.48 -6.71 19.93
CA PHE A 187 3.37 -7.61 20.65
C PHE A 187 4.56 -6.89 21.29
N THR A 188 5.10 -5.86 20.63
CA THR A 188 6.30 -5.18 21.13
C THR A 188 6.03 -4.19 22.26
N LYS A 189 4.82 -3.60 22.30
CA LYS A 189 4.47 -2.48 23.19
C LYS A 189 5.45 -1.30 23.06
N TRP A 190 6.06 -1.12 21.89
CA TRP A 190 6.86 0.06 21.59
C TRP A 190 5.99 1.30 21.45
N ASP A 191 6.57 2.46 21.75
CA ASP A 191 5.98 3.76 21.47
C ASP A 191 6.36 4.18 20.04
N ILE A 192 5.50 3.82 19.07
CA ILE A 192 5.76 3.99 17.64
C ILE A 192 5.15 5.29 17.14
N THR A 193 6.00 6.14 16.56
CA THR A 193 5.59 7.32 15.79
C THR A 193 5.79 7.03 14.31
N GLY A 194 4.73 7.11 13.52
CA GLY A 194 4.77 6.99 12.07
C GLY A 194 4.80 8.37 11.40
N VAL A 195 5.60 8.50 10.34
CA VAL A 195 5.61 9.71 9.49
C VAL A 195 5.10 9.34 8.11
N THR A 196 4.17 10.11 7.58
CA THR A 196 3.78 10.06 6.17
C THR A 196 3.51 11.46 5.66
N ILE A 197 3.77 11.71 4.37
CA ILE A 197 3.55 13.01 3.75
C ILE A 197 2.06 13.35 3.61
N ASN A 198 1.23 12.31 3.57
CA ASN A 198 -0.17 12.42 3.21
C ASN A 198 -1.08 12.58 4.45
N GLU A 199 -1.77 13.72 4.56
CA GLU A 199 -2.62 14.05 5.71
C GLU A 199 -3.82 13.10 5.87
N TYR A 200 -4.37 12.60 4.75
CA TYR A 200 -5.43 11.60 4.81
C TYR A 200 -4.97 10.33 5.52
N GLN A 201 -3.81 9.82 5.14
CA GLN A 201 -3.23 8.63 5.75
C GLN A 201 -3.00 8.85 7.25
N VAL A 202 -2.51 10.03 7.67
CA VAL A 202 -2.38 10.38 9.10
C VAL A 202 -3.71 10.26 9.83
N ASN A 203 -4.76 10.91 9.32
CA ASN A 203 -6.08 10.90 9.92
C ASN A 203 -6.68 9.49 9.97
N ARG A 204 -6.52 8.72 8.88
CA ARG A 204 -6.99 7.34 8.79
C ARG A 204 -6.26 6.44 9.77
N ALA A 205 -4.94 6.54 9.83
CA ALA A 205 -4.09 5.73 10.70
C ALA A 205 -4.41 5.97 12.17
N ASN A 206 -4.50 7.23 12.59
CA ASN A 206 -4.85 7.60 13.97
C ASN A 206 -6.28 7.15 14.35
N THR A 207 -7.23 7.22 13.42
CA THR A 207 -8.59 6.69 13.63
C THR A 207 -8.56 5.18 13.86
N LEU A 208 -7.82 4.43 13.03
CA LEU A 208 -7.68 2.98 13.15
C LEU A 208 -6.96 2.58 14.44
N CYS A 209 -5.93 3.32 14.86
CA CYS A 209 -5.27 3.12 16.16
C CYS A 209 -6.26 3.23 17.31
N LYS A 210 -7.07 4.29 17.34
CA LYS A 210 -8.07 4.52 18.38
C LYS A 210 -9.13 3.42 18.40
N GLN A 211 -9.63 3.00 17.24
CA GLN A 211 -10.60 1.90 17.12
C GLN A 211 -10.04 0.57 17.65
N GLN A 212 -8.72 0.36 17.56
CA GLN A 212 -8.04 -0.84 18.01
C GLN A 212 -7.43 -0.72 19.41
N GLY A 213 -7.63 0.41 20.10
CA GLY A 213 -7.07 0.67 21.44
C GLY A 213 -5.54 0.81 21.48
N LEU A 214 -4.92 1.17 20.36
CA LEU A 214 -3.47 1.32 20.19
C LEU A 214 -3.01 2.79 20.19
N ASP A 215 -3.93 3.75 20.30
CA ASP A 215 -3.66 5.20 20.25
C ASP A 215 -2.76 5.72 21.38
N LYS A 216 -2.54 4.93 22.44
CA LYS A 216 -1.56 5.24 23.50
C LYS A 216 -0.10 4.97 23.11
N VAL A 217 0.12 4.08 22.14
CA VAL A 217 1.45 3.58 21.75
C VAL A 217 1.72 3.72 20.26
N CYS A 218 0.73 4.11 19.46
CA CYS A 218 0.86 4.34 18.03
C CYS A 218 0.22 5.67 17.65
N ARG A 219 0.98 6.49 16.93
CA ARG A 219 0.51 7.77 16.39
C ARG A 219 1.19 8.05 15.06
N SER A 220 0.43 8.60 14.11
CA SER A 220 0.95 9.12 12.84
C SER A 220 0.98 10.65 12.89
N VAL A 221 2.03 11.22 12.31
CA VAL A 221 2.18 12.66 12.09
C VAL A 221 2.43 12.94 10.61
N GLN A 222 1.91 14.07 10.13
CA GLN A 222 2.17 14.50 8.76
C GLN A 222 3.60 15.04 8.68
N GLY A 223 4.36 14.61 7.68
CA GLY A 223 5.62 15.24 7.38
C GLY A 223 6.43 14.58 6.28
N ASP A 224 7.48 15.29 5.91
CA ASP A 224 8.42 14.91 4.88
C ASP A 224 9.60 14.15 5.53
N PHE A 225 9.81 12.88 5.16
CA PHE A 225 10.93 12.09 5.68
C PHE A 225 12.31 12.58 5.23
N MET A 226 12.40 13.48 4.24
CA MET A 226 13.62 14.18 3.88
C MET A 226 13.93 15.34 4.83
N LYS A 227 13.10 15.53 5.87
CA LYS A 227 13.20 16.61 6.86
C LYS A 227 12.92 16.11 8.28
N LEU A 228 13.19 14.83 8.57
CA LEU A 228 12.93 14.25 9.89
C LEU A 228 13.61 15.04 11.02
N SER A 229 14.80 15.58 10.80
CA SER A 229 15.55 16.34 11.81
C SER A 229 14.95 17.72 12.12
N THR A 230 14.05 18.24 11.27
CA THR A 230 13.25 19.43 11.60
C THR A 230 12.00 19.08 12.40
N MET A 231 11.55 17.83 12.33
CA MET A 231 10.35 17.33 13.00
C MET A 231 10.65 16.74 14.38
N PHE A 232 11.81 16.10 14.53
CA PHE A 232 12.19 15.40 15.74
C PHE A 232 13.57 15.85 16.22
N PRO A 233 13.79 15.89 17.54
CA PRO A 233 15.13 16.10 18.08
C PRO A 233 16.10 15.05 17.56
N LYS A 234 17.36 15.44 17.39
CA LYS A 234 18.46 14.50 17.13
C LYS A 234 18.51 13.45 18.22
N GLU A 235 18.90 12.23 17.86
CA GLU A 235 19.15 11.14 18.82
C GLU A 235 17.97 10.82 19.75
N SER A 236 16.74 10.85 19.20
CA SER A 236 15.51 10.69 19.97
C SER A 236 14.92 9.27 19.90
N PHE A 237 15.22 8.50 18.85
CA PHE A 237 14.65 7.17 18.63
C PHE A 237 15.63 6.04 18.99
N ASP A 238 15.10 5.02 19.68
CA ASP A 238 15.82 3.79 20.06
C ASP A 238 15.99 2.82 18.88
N GLY A 239 15.11 2.93 17.87
CA GLY A 239 15.23 2.25 16.59
C GLY A 239 14.33 2.88 15.53
N VAL A 240 14.63 2.63 14.27
CA VAL A 240 13.89 3.17 13.13
C VAL A 240 13.66 2.04 12.15
N TYR A 241 12.52 2.02 11.48
CA TYR A 241 12.33 1.18 10.31
C TYR A 241 11.60 1.90 9.19
N ALA A 242 11.76 1.37 7.99
CA ALA A 242 11.02 1.78 6.80
C ALA A 242 10.61 0.53 6.03
N ILE A 243 9.37 0.47 5.58
CA ILE A 243 8.88 -0.63 4.75
C ILE A 243 8.48 -0.02 3.42
N GLU A 244 9.29 -0.26 2.39
CA GLU A 244 8.95 0.08 1.01
C GLU A 244 8.60 1.56 0.80
N ALA A 245 9.23 2.44 1.58
CA ALA A 245 8.88 3.86 1.63
C ALA A 245 10.02 4.78 1.17
N THR A 246 11.25 4.48 1.59
CA THR A 246 12.41 5.31 1.26
C THR A 246 12.72 5.27 -0.23
N CYS A 247 12.17 4.31 -0.99
CA CYS A 247 12.22 4.21 -2.44
C CYS A 247 11.66 5.46 -3.17
N HIS A 248 10.69 6.14 -2.55
CA HIS A 248 10.10 7.37 -3.07
C HIS A 248 10.97 8.62 -2.83
N ALA A 249 12.04 8.51 -2.04
CA ALA A 249 12.98 9.61 -1.87
C ALA A 249 13.73 9.88 -3.18
N PRO A 250 13.92 11.15 -3.59
CA PRO A 250 14.67 11.49 -4.80
C PRO A 250 16.18 11.23 -4.62
N GLU A 251 16.67 11.20 -3.37
CA GLU A 251 18.05 10.89 -3.05
C GLU A 251 18.14 10.01 -1.80
N ARG A 252 18.73 8.82 -1.94
CA ARG A 252 18.89 7.85 -0.85
C ARG A 252 19.77 8.39 0.29
N ARG A 253 20.88 9.07 -0.01
CA ARG A 253 21.76 9.65 1.04
C ARG A 253 21.03 10.73 1.83
N GLY A 254 20.18 11.52 1.19
CA GLY A 254 19.36 12.53 1.86
C GLY A 254 18.44 11.92 2.92
N VAL A 255 17.62 10.93 2.56
CA VAL A 255 16.70 10.30 3.51
C VAL A 255 17.43 9.51 4.59
N TYR A 256 18.45 8.73 4.24
CA TYR A 256 19.22 7.96 5.21
C TYR A 256 20.00 8.87 6.16
N GLY A 257 20.48 10.02 5.69
CA GLY A 257 21.11 11.04 6.53
C GLY A 257 20.16 11.65 7.56
N GLU A 258 18.90 11.90 7.19
CA GLU A 258 17.88 12.38 8.12
C GLU A 258 17.51 11.32 9.17
N ILE A 259 17.37 10.06 8.75
CA ILE A 259 17.17 8.91 9.65
C ILE A 259 18.35 8.80 10.63
N PHE A 260 19.59 8.88 10.14
CA PHE A 260 20.79 8.82 10.97
C PHE A 260 20.84 9.92 12.04
N LYS A 261 20.39 11.14 11.72
CA LYS A 261 20.36 12.27 12.67
C LYS A 261 19.40 12.03 13.83
N VAL A 262 18.22 11.46 13.58
CA VAL A 262 17.19 11.27 14.62
C VAL A 262 17.39 9.99 15.45
N MET A 263 18.22 9.06 14.99
CA MET A 263 18.58 7.84 15.69
C MET A 263 19.56 8.07 16.85
N LYS A 264 19.36 7.38 17.98
CA LYS A 264 20.36 7.32 19.06
C LYS A 264 21.62 6.56 18.62
N PRO A 265 22.80 6.87 19.19
CA PRO A 265 23.98 6.04 19.00
C PRO A 265 23.72 4.58 19.42
N GLY A 266 24.16 3.63 18.60
CA GLY A 266 23.92 2.19 18.81
C GLY A 266 22.55 1.68 18.34
N ALA A 267 21.62 2.57 17.95
CA ALA A 267 20.31 2.18 17.46
C ALA A 267 20.37 1.45 16.11
N ILE A 268 19.38 0.61 15.85
CA ILE A 268 19.23 -0.13 14.59
C ILE A 268 18.23 0.58 13.67
N PHE A 269 18.60 0.65 12.39
CA PHE A 269 17.72 0.95 11.27
C PHE A 269 17.50 -0.34 10.47
N ALA A 270 16.26 -0.73 10.27
CA ALA A 270 15.91 -1.88 9.43
C ALA A 270 14.97 -1.44 8.30
N CYS A 271 15.28 -1.83 7.06
CA CYS A 271 14.54 -1.37 5.89
C CYS A 271 14.26 -2.49 4.91
N TYR A 272 13.06 -2.53 4.35
CA TYR A 272 12.78 -3.19 3.08
C TYR A 272 12.71 -2.14 1.98
N GLU A 273 13.49 -2.32 0.93
CA GLU A 273 13.64 -1.34 -0.15
C GLU A 273 13.28 -1.93 -1.52
N TRP A 274 12.70 -1.09 -2.38
CA TRP A 274 12.48 -1.42 -3.78
C TRP A 274 13.73 -1.10 -4.59
N CYS A 275 14.28 -2.13 -5.25
CA CYS A 275 15.56 -2.04 -5.92
C CYS A 275 15.56 -2.78 -7.27
N LEU A 276 16.39 -2.30 -8.19
CA LEU A 276 16.89 -3.13 -9.29
C LEU A 276 17.92 -4.13 -8.74
N THR A 277 17.87 -5.37 -9.22
CA THR A 277 18.84 -6.41 -8.87
C THR A 277 19.98 -6.45 -9.89
N ASP A 278 21.00 -7.27 -9.64
CA ASP A 278 22.09 -7.51 -10.58
C ASP A 278 21.64 -8.21 -11.88
N LYS A 279 20.40 -8.73 -11.93
CA LYS A 279 19.81 -9.29 -13.15
C LYS A 279 19.26 -8.23 -14.11
N TYR A 280 19.17 -6.97 -13.68
CA TYR A 280 18.79 -5.88 -14.58
C TYR A 280 19.91 -5.60 -15.58
N ASP A 281 19.62 -5.83 -16.86
CA ASP A 281 20.58 -5.76 -17.97
C ASP A 281 20.40 -4.54 -18.89
N GLY A 282 19.46 -3.65 -18.59
CA GLY A 282 19.15 -2.48 -19.42
C GLY A 282 18.56 -2.81 -20.80
N SER A 283 18.12 -4.05 -21.04
CA SER A 283 17.37 -4.45 -22.23
C SER A 283 16.07 -3.65 -22.36
N ALA A 284 15.51 -3.61 -23.56
CA ALA A 284 14.23 -2.94 -23.80
C ALA A 284 13.10 -3.47 -22.90
N LEU A 285 13.15 -4.77 -22.57
CA LEU A 285 12.16 -5.40 -21.69
C LEU A 285 12.32 -4.94 -20.23
N HIS A 286 13.54 -4.97 -19.69
CA HIS A 286 13.78 -4.52 -18.31
C HIS A 286 13.56 -3.01 -18.14
N LYS A 287 13.94 -2.20 -19.14
CA LYS A 287 13.60 -0.76 -19.16
C LYS A 287 12.10 -0.52 -19.15
N LYS A 288 11.34 -1.32 -19.89
CA LYS A 288 9.87 -1.27 -19.87
C LYS A 288 9.31 -1.57 -18.47
N TYR A 289 9.76 -2.65 -17.82
CA TYR A 289 9.29 -3.00 -16.48
C TYR A 289 9.68 -1.95 -15.44
N LYS A 290 10.93 -1.48 -15.43
CA LYS A 290 11.39 -0.38 -14.57
C LYS A 290 10.48 0.84 -14.73
N LYS A 291 10.23 1.28 -15.97
CA LYS A 291 9.36 2.41 -16.26
C LYS A 291 7.92 2.19 -15.78
N GLN A 292 7.35 1.00 -16.00
CA GLN A 292 6.00 0.68 -15.53
C GLN A 292 5.88 0.70 -14.01
N ILE A 293 6.91 0.27 -13.28
CA ILE A 293 6.97 0.35 -11.82
C ILE A 293 7.08 1.82 -11.39
N GLU A 294 7.96 2.59 -12.01
CA GLU A 294 8.15 4.01 -11.66
C GLU A 294 6.88 4.85 -11.87
N GLU A 295 6.27 4.71 -13.04
CA GLU A 295 5.02 5.40 -13.40
C GLU A 295 3.81 4.85 -12.66
N GLY A 296 3.80 3.56 -12.33
CA GLY A 296 2.66 2.91 -11.71
C GLY A 296 2.58 3.13 -10.21
N ASP A 297 3.74 3.26 -9.55
CA ASP A 297 3.87 3.33 -8.10
C ASP A 297 4.38 4.69 -7.59
N GLY A 298 4.59 5.68 -8.46
CA GLY A 298 4.97 7.04 -8.07
C GLY A 298 6.40 7.14 -7.56
N LEU A 299 7.34 6.48 -8.25
CA LEU A 299 8.75 6.50 -7.90
C LEU A 299 9.52 7.49 -8.77
N PRO A 300 10.49 8.23 -8.20
CA PRO A 300 11.33 9.15 -8.99
C PRO A 300 12.22 8.41 -9.98
N ASP A 301 13.06 7.50 -9.47
CA ASP A 301 13.96 6.62 -10.21
C ASP A 301 14.35 5.44 -9.30
N LEU A 302 14.33 4.22 -9.84
CA LEU A 302 14.77 3.02 -9.13
C LEU A 302 16.30 2.89 -9.18
N CYS A 303 16.91 2.69 -8.01
CA CYS A 303 18.33 2.43 -7.87
C CYS A 303 18.62 0.93 -7.68
N HIS A 304 19.87 0.53 -7.90
CA HIS A 304 20.32 -0.83 -7.59
C HIS A 304 20.48 -1.09 -6.09
N THR A 305 20.40 -2.35 -5.68
CA THR A 305 20.67 -2.79 -4.29
C THR A 305 22.06 -2.36 -3.79
N SER A 306 23.05 -2.32 -4.68
CA SER A 306 24.41 -1.86 -4.41
C SER A 306 24.47 -0.37 -4.06
N GLU A 307 23.69 0.46 -4.75
CA GLU A 307 23.59 1.91 -4.51
C GLU A 307 22.92 2.22 -3.18
N VAL A 308 21.88 1.47 -2.82
CA VAL A 308 21.25 1.55 -1.47
C VAL A 308 22.26 1.26 -0.38
N SER A 309 23.02 0.17 -0.54
CA SER A 309 24.03 -0.25 0.44
C SER A 309 25.18 0.74 0.55
N ALA A 310 25.58 1.36 -0.56
CA ALA A 310 26.59 2.41 -0.59
C ALA A 310 26.08 3.69 0.10
N ALA A 311 24.86 4.13 -0.21
CA ALA A 311 24.25 5.32 0.39
C ALA A 311 24.16 5.20 1.93
N LEU A 312 23.79 4.03 2.46
CA LEU A 312 23.78 3.78 3.90
C LEU A 312 25.18 3.94 4.52
N LYS A 313 26.22 3.37 3.91
CA LYS A 313 27.60 3.51 4.37
C LYS A 313 28.10 4.95 4.30
N ASP A 314 27.78 5.67 3.22
CA ASP A 314 28.15 7.07 3.03
C ASP A 314 27.52 7.98 4.11
N CYS A 315 26.33 7.64 4.61
CA CYS A 315 25.69 8.32 5.73
C CYS A 315 26.29 7.96 7.11
N GLY A 316 27.25 7.02 7.16
CA GLY A 316 27.93 6.61 8.38
C GLY A 316 27.33 5.40 9.10
N PHE A 317 26.38 4.69 8.48
CA PHE A 317 25.85 3.45 9.04
C PHE A 317 26.86 2.30 8.96
N GLU A 318 26.91 1.50 10.02
CA GLU A 318 27.50 0.15 10.00
C GLU A 318 26.46 -0.82 9.42
N VAL A 319 26.67 -1.30 8.20
CA VAL A 319 25.77 -2.30 7.57
C VAL A 319 26.05 -3.67 8.17
N LEU A 320 25.09 -4.21 8.92
CA LEU A 320 25.21 -5.49 9.62
C LEU A 320 24.74 -6.67 8.79
N HIS A 321 23.65 -6.47 8.04
CA HIS A 321 23.03 -7.52 7.25
C HIS A 321 22.36 -6.90 6.02
N THR A 322 22.54 -7.54 4.87
CA THR A 322 21.71 -7.29 3.69
C THR A 322 21.27 -8.61 3.08
N ARG A 323 20.05 -8.64 2.54
CA ARG A 323 19.48 -9.83 1.91
C ARG A 323 18.35 -9.45 0.96
N ASP A 324 18.34 -10.01 -0.23
CA ASP A 324 17.15 -9.94 -1.07
C ASP A 324 16.13 -11.01 -0.62
N MET A 325 15.10 -10.58 0.11
CA MET A 325 14.09 -11.50 0.62
C MET A 325 13.18 -12.06 -0.48
N ALA A 326 13.15 -11.45 -1.68
CA ALA A 326 12.37 -11.97 -2.79
C ALA A 326 12.91 -13.32 -3.28
N SER A 327 14.21 -13.57 -3.08
CA SER A 327 14.89 -14.83 -3.42
C SER A 327 14.52 -16.00 -2.50
N ASP A 328 13.94 -15.72 -1.33
CA ASP A 328 13.49 -16.74 -0.38
C ASP A 328 12.13 -17.36 -0.77
N ALA A 329 11.45 -16.76 -1.75
CA ALA A 329 10.16 -17.22 -2.18
C ALA A 329 10.24 -18.62 -2.80
N ASN A 330 9.31 -19.50 -2.42
CA ASN A 330 9.13 -20.76 -3.13
C ASN A 330 8.70 -20.47 -4.59
N GLN A 331 9.20 -21.27 -5.54
CA GLN A 331 8.80 -21.22 -6.95
C GLN A 331 7.29 -21.32 -7.15
N ASP A 332 6.58 -22.03 -6.27
CA ASP A 332 5.12 -22.19 -6.32
C ASP A 332 4.36 -20.98 -5.75
N THR A 333 5.02 -20.18 -4.90
CA THR A 333 4.42 -19.02 -4.22
C THR A 333 5.29 -17.76 -4.31
N PRO A 334 5.72 -17.34 -5.52
CA PRO A 334 6.54 -16.15 -5.67
C PRO A 334 5.78 -14.91 -5.21
N TRP A 335 6.48 -13.92 -4.67
CA TRP A 335 5.85 -12.70 -4.13
C TRP A 335 4.96 -11.97 -5.16
N TYR A 336 5.32 -12.05 -6.44
CA TYR A 336 4.60 -11.41 -7.54
C TYR A 336 3.37 -12.18 -8.03
N ILE A 337 3.13 -13.41 -7.56
CA ILE A 337 2.08 -14.29 -8.10
C ILE A 337 0.69 -13.65 -8.05
N THR A 338 0.40 -12.85 -7.03
CA THR A 338 -0.88 -12.16 -6.85
C THR A 338 -1.18 -11.15 -7.94
N MET A 339 -0.13 -10.63 -8.60
CA MET A 339 -0.20 -9.66 -9.70
C MET A 339 -0.06 -10.30 -11.08
N THR A 340 0.13 -11.62 -11.15
CA THR A 340 0.12 -12.35 -12.42
C THR A 340 -1.31 -12.64 -12.86
N ALA A 341 -1.53 -12.74 -14.19
CA ALA A 341 -2.81 -13.11 -14.74
C ALA A 341 -3.32 -14.44 -14.18
N GLY A 342 -4.61 -14.47 -13.80
CA GLY A 342 -5.35 -15.67 -13.45
C GLY A 342 -6.75 -15.61 -14.07
N TYR A 343 -7.30 -16.75 -14.45
CA TYR A 343 -8.60 -16.82 -15.12
C TYR A 343 -9.74 -17.29 -14.21
N ASN A 344 -9.44 -17.61 -12.95
CA ASN A 344 -10.46 -17.84 -11.93
C ASN A 344 -11.03 -16.48 -11.49
N PRO A 345 -12.31 -16.17 -11.75
CA PRO A 345 -12.93 -14.90 -11.33
C PRO A 345 -13.00 -14.72 -9.81
N LEU A 346 -12.82 -15.81 -9.06
CA LEU A 346 -12.75 -15.83 -7.60
C LEU A 346 -11.31 -15.67 -7.06
N SER A 347 -10.31 -15.40 -7.91
CA SER A 347 -8.93 -15.11 -7.48
C SER A 347 -8.54 -13.64 -7.69
N GLN A 348 -7.78 -13.03 -6.78
CA GLN A 348 -7.27 -11.64 -6.93
C GLN A 348 -6.59 -11.43 -8.29
N ARG A 349 -5.96 -12.48 -8.81
CA ARG A 349 -5.27 -12.58 -10.10
C ARG A 349 -6.17 -12.33 -11.32
N PHE A 350 -7.49 -12.42 -11.16
CA PHE A 350 -8.44 -12.16 -12.24
C PHE A 350 -8.33 -10.75 -12.80
N GLN A 351 -8.17 -9.75 -11.94
CA GLN A 351 -8.09 -8.36 -12.37
C GLN A 351 -6.83 -8.05 -13.20
N PHE A 352 -5.86 -8.97 -13.22
CA PHE A 352 -4.59 -8.83 -13.95
C PHE A 352 -4.54 -9.65 -15.25
N ASN A 353 -5.63 -10.33 -15.63
CA ASN A 353 -5.76 -10.87 -17.00
C ASN A 353 -6.41 -9.83 -17.94
N PRO A 354 -6.23 -9.92 -19.27
CA PRO A 354 -6.74 -8.91 -20.20
C PRO A 354 -8.25 -8.64 -20.10
N PHE A 355 -9.06 -9.68 -19.85
CA PHE A 355 -10.50 -9.54 -19.68
C PHE A 355 -10.84 -8.88 -18.34
N GLY A 356 -10.18 -9.26 -17.25
CA GLY A 356 -10.31 -8.61 -15.95
C GLY A 356 -9.93 -7.13 -16.00
N MET A 357 -8.82 -6.78 -16.65
CA MET A 357 -8.39 -5.40 -16.85
C MET A 357 -9.43 -4.60 -17.65
N PHE A 358 -9.99 -5.20 -18.69
CA PHE A 358 -11.05 -4.56 -19.47
C PHE A 358 -12.28 -4.25 -18.61
N ILE A 359 -12.84 -5.26 -17.93
CA ILE A 359 -14.10 -5.06 -17.18
C ILE A 359 -13.92 -4.10 -15.99
N THR A 360 -12.75 -4.10 -15.34
CA THR A 360 -12.47 -3.22 -14.20
C THR A 360 -12.45 -1.76 -14.64
N VAL A 361 -11.76 -1.45 -15.74
CA VAL A 361 -11.70 -0.08 -16.28
C VAL A 361 -13.06 0.39 -16.79
N TRP A 362 -13.79 -0.44 -17.53
CA TRP A 362 -15.12 -0.08 -18.04
C TRP A 362 -16.17 0.03 -16.94
N GLY A 363 -16.08 -0.83 -15.91
CA GLY A 363 -16.91 -0.72 -14.72
C GLY A 363 -16.70 0.62 -14.02
N LEU A 364 -15.45 1.04 -13.81
CA LEU A 364 -15.15 2.35 -13.23
C LEU A 364 -15.64 3.51 -14.10
N ARG A 365 -15.47 3.44 -15.43
CA ARG A 365 -16.01 4.47 -16.34
C ARG A 365 -17.54 4.61 -16.26
N LEU A 366 -18.24 3.49 -16.08
CA LEU A 366 -19.68 3.52 -15.85
C LEU A 366 -20.02 4.17 -14.51
N LEU A 367 -19.28 3.85 -13.44
CA LEU A 367 -19.47 4.48 -12.13
C LEU A 367 -19.17 5.98 -12.16
N GLU A 368 -18.15 6.41 -12.91
CA GLU A 368 -17.85 7.83 -13.18
C GLU A 368 -19.01 8.51 -13.91
N PHE A 369 -19.51 7.88 -14.98
CA PHE A 369 -20.66 8.38 -15.75
C PHE A 369 -21.94 8.52 -14.91
N LEU A 370 -22.13 7.62 -13.93
CA LEU A 370 -23.24 7.66 -12.99
C LEU A 370 -22.99 8.58 -11.78
N PHE A 371 -21.85 9.28 -11.72
CA PHE A 371 -21.43 10.15 -10.60
C PHE A 371 -21.36 9.42 -9.24
N LEU A 372 -21.10 8.11 -9.28
CA LEU A 372 -20.93 7.27 -8.09
C LEU A 372 -19.49 7.24 -7.59
N VAL A 373 -18.53 7.59 -8.46
CA VAL A 373 -17.11 7.79 -8.10
C VAL A 373 -16.57 9.06 -8.79
N PRO A 374 -15.53 9.69 -8.23
CA PRO A 374 -14.83 10.83 -8.82
C PRO A 374 -14.40 10.62 -10.28
N SER A 375 -14.45 11.68 -11.10
CA SER A 375 -13.94 11.63 -12.47
C SER A 375 -12.43 11.43 -12.49
N GLY A 376 -11.94 10.44 -13.23
CA GLY A 376 -10.52 10.08 -13.32
C GLY A 376 -10.12 8.87 -12.47
N THR A 377 -11.04 8.33 -11.67
CA THR A 377 -10.89 7.05 -10.95
C THR A 377 -10.48 5.90 -11.90
N SER A 378 -11.03 5.86 -13.12
CA SER A 378 -10.67 4.87 -14.13
C SER A 378 -9.24 5.07 -14.66
N LYS A 379 -8.73 6.30 -14.72
CA LYS A 379 -7.33 6.60 -15.08
C LYS A 379 -6.37 6.13 -13.98
N VAL A 380 -6.73 6.31 -12.71
CA VAL A 380 -5.98 5.77 -11.56
C VAL A 380 -5.87 4.26 -11.64
N GLN A 381 -6.98 3.57 -11.95
CA GLN A 381 -6.96 2.10 -12.11
C GLN A 381 -6.02 1.64 -13.22
N ILE A 382 -5.97 2.35 -14.36
CA ILE A 382 -5.06 2.01 -15.46
C ILE A 382 -3.60 2.16 -15.02
N MET A 383 -3.27 3.24 -14.31
CA MET A 383 -1.95 3.46 -13.72
C MET A 383 -1.55 2.31 -12.78
N LEU A 384 -2.44 1.92 -11.85
CA LEU A 384 -2.19 0.80 -10.93
C LEU A 384 -2.05 -0.55 -11.64
N GLN A 385 -2.77 -0.78 -12.73
CA GLN A 385 -2.61 -1.98 -13.55
C GLN A 385 -1.26 -2.01 -14.27
N GLN A 386 -0.75 -0.85 -14.72
CA GLN A 386 0.60 -0.76 -15.28
C GLN A 386 1.65 -1.09 -14.23
N ALA A 387 1.49 -0.58 -13.01
CA ALA A 387 2.31 -0.90 -11.85
C ALA A 387 2.41 -2.42 -11.65
N ALA A 388 1.25 -3.09 -11.53
CA ALA A 388 1.17 -4.53 -11.32
C ALA A 388 1.84 -5.34 -12.44
N LEU A 389 1.71 -4.92 -13.70
CA LEU A 389 2.39 -5.56 -14.82
C LEU A 389 3.91 -5.38 -14.76
N GLY A 390 4.38 -4.19 -14.41
CA GLY A 390 5.80 -3.90 -14.21
C GLY A 390 6.40 -4.74 -13.07
N LEU A 391 5.73 -4.75 -11.92
CA LEU A 391 6.12 -5.52 -10.74
C LEU A 391 6.14 -7.03 -11.02
N ALA A 392 5.09 -7.56 -11.66
CA ALA A 392 5.03 -8.96 -12.05
C ALA A 392 6.13 -9.32 -13.06
N GLY A 393 6.33 -8.48 -14.08
CA GLY A 393 7.39 -8.67 -15.08
C GLY A 393 8.78 -8.66 -14.46
N GLY A 394 9.08 -7.64 -13.64
CA GLY A 394 10.36 -7.50 -12.94
C GLY A 394 10.62 -8.62 -11.93
N GLY A 395 9.56 -9.12 -11.27
CA GLY A 395 9.63 -10.30 -10.41
C GLY A 395 9.92 -11.59 -11.18
N VAL A 396 9.25 -11.80 -12.33
CA VAL A 396 9.43 -12.99 -13.19
C VAL A 396 10.85 -13.05 -13.76
N THR A 397 11.38 -11.93 -14.26
CA THR A 397 12.77 -11.89 -14.76
C THR A 397 13.78 -11.83 -13.60
N GLY A 398 13.32 -11.45 -12.41
CA GLY A 398 14.14 -11.24 -11.23
C GLY A 398 14.98 -9.98 -11.30
N CYS A 399 14.72 -9.06 -12.24
CA CYS A 399 15.45 -7.78 -12.36
C CYS A 399 15.04 -6.75 -11.31
N PHE A 400 13.99 -7.03 -10.53
CA PHE A 400 13.45 -6.16 -9.50
C PHE A 400 13.13 -6.94 -8.21
N THR A 401 13.35 -6.31 -7.07
CA THR A 401 12.91 -6.80 -5.76
C THR A 401 12.21 -5.68 -4.97
N PRO A 402 11.04 -5.92 -4.37
CA PRO A 402 10.40 -4.95 -3.47
C PRO A 402 10.90 -5.06 -2.02
N MET A 403 11.73 -6.05 -1.72
CA MET A 403 12.03 -6.46 -0.34
C MET A 403 13.52 -6.70 -0.13
N TYR A 404 14.34 -5.78 -0.64
CA TYR A 404 15.76 -5.76 -0.29
C TYR A 404 15.92 -5.34 1.17
N LEU A 405 16.19 -6.31 2.03
CA LEU A 405 16.41 -6.11 3.45
C LEU A 405 17.79 -5.49 3.68
N THR A 406 17.82 -4.40 4.43
CA THR A 406 19.04 -3.86 5.02
C THR A 406 18.85 -3.68 6.51
N VAL A 407 19.85 -4.07 7.30
CA VAL A 407 19.90 -3.87 8.75
C VAL A 407 21.20 -3.16 9.07
N CYS A 408 21.08 -1.99 9.66
CA CYS A 408 22.17 -1.05 9.85
C CYS A 408 22.20 -0.58 11.30
N ARG A 409 23.39 -0.35 11.84
CA ARG A 409 23.59 0.27 13.13
C ARG A 409 24.15 1.67 12.96
N LYS A 410 23.61 2.64 13.71
CA LYS A 410 24.31 3.91 13.93
C LYS A 410 25.47 3.65 14.90
N PRO A 411 26.74 3.88 14.54
CA PRO A 411 27.87 3.61 15.41
C PRO A 411 27.68 4.24 16.80
N GLY A 412 28.03 3.50 17.86
CA GLY A 412 28.03 4.06 19.21
C GLY A 412 29.07 5.18 19.30
N GLY A 413 28.69 6.34 19.86
CA GLY A 413 29.68 7.35 20.22
C GLY A 413 30.72 6.71 21.15
N LYS A 414 32.01 7.06 20.97
CA LYS A 414 33.03 6.65 21.94
C LYS A 414 32.55 7.10 23.31
N LYS A 415 32.29 6.13 24.20
CA LYS A 415 31.98 6.40 25.61
C LYS A 415 33.14 7.11 26.28
#